data_AF-A0A929NNK8-F1
#
_entry.id   AF-A0A929NNK8-F1
#
_cell.length_a   1.000
_cell.length_b   1.000
_cell.length_c   1.000
_cell.angle_alpha   90.00
_cell.angle_beta   90.00
_cell.angle_gamma   90.00
#
_symmetry.space_group_name_H-M   'P 1'
#
loop_
_entity.id
_entity.type
_entity.pdbx_description
1 polymer ?
#
loop_
_entity_poly.entity_id
_entity_poly.type
_entity_poly.pdbx_seq_one_letter_code
_entity_poly.pdbx_strand_id
1 'polypeptide(L)'
;VSRFGRTMFDIFVKEYSEKVWGIECHRIAAELAEWRIQNLSVGAAVRDALFPRSRGTVRSLARKFLYPALGIGRAAEGLRRQIEESNRVLTGVTVTGVHHSGGMIENVTVREGDRTGRYRADEFLSSIPLNSLVRLLDPKPPGDILAAADRLRFRDLVTVTVMINRARVTDQSWIYVPERGIPFGRIHEPTNWSAKMAPEGKTLLVTEHFCFRGDDVWNADDDTLAETTIAGLESLGLIHQREVIDSLVLRVPNAYPIFEIGYDGDRRKICDYLGSLGNLRVIGRGGMFQYFNMDHAMESGIAAADEIMAGSTEPRGHRREERVLAEARP
;
A
#
# COMPACT_ATOMS: atom_id res chain seq x y z
N VAL A 1 0.23 -24.26 3.58
CA VAL A 1 0.28 -25.69 3.21
C VAL A 1 -1.10 -26.36 3.25
N SER A 2 -1.82 -26.34 4.38
CA SER A 2 -3.12 -27.03 4.53
C SER A 2 -4.16 -26.72 3.43
N ARG A 3 -4.20 -25.49 2.89
CA ARG A 3 -5.13 -25.10 1.82
C ARG A 3 -4.71 -25.47 0.39
N PHE A 4 -3.42 -25.61 0.12
CA PHE A 4 -2.89 -25.70 -1.25
C PHE A 4 -2.03 -26.94 -1.52
N GLY A 5 -1.73 -27.72 -0.49
CA GLY A 5 -0.71 -28.77 -0.56
C GLY A 5 0.71 -28.21 -0.50
N ARG A 6 1.68 -29.11 -0.31
CA ARG A 6 3.10 -28.75 -0.15
C ARG A 6 3.72 -28.26 -1.46
N THR A 7 3.46 -28.95 -2.56
CA THR A 7 4.05 -28.63 -3.87
C THR A 7 3.66 -27.23 -4.38
N MET A 8 2.37 -26.88 -4.37
CA MET A 8 1.93 -25.53 -4.78
C MET A 8 2.44 -24.45 -3.83
N PHE A 9 2.56 -24.80 -2.54
CA PHE A 9 3.15 -23.89 -1.58
C PHE A 9 4.62 -23.61 -1.91
N ASP A 10 5.43 -24.64 -2.15
CA ASP A 10 6.86 -24.49 -2.44
C ASP A 10 7.12 -23.81 -3.79
N ILE A 11 6.33 -24.10 -4.82
CA ILE A 11 6.57 -23.57 -6.18
C ILE A 11 6.10 -22.12 -6.33
N PHE A 12 4.98 -21.73 -5.71
CA PHE A 12 4.35 -20.43 -5.96
C PHE A 12 4.15 -19.62 -4.69
N VAL A 13 3.42 -20.17 -3.71
CA VAL A 13 2.94 -19.38 -2.56
C VAL A 13 4.11 -18.86 -1.73
N LYS A 14 5.09 -19.72 -1.43
CA LYS A 14 6.27 -19.38 -0.65
C LYS A 14 7.08 -18.32 -1.37
N GLU A 15 7.53 -18.64 -2.58
CA GLU A 15 8.38 -17.78 -3.41
C GLU A 15 7.78 -16.40 -3.61
N TYR A 16 6.51 -16.33 -3.99
CA TYR A 16 5.83 -15.05 -4.19
C TYR A 16 5.63 -14.28 -2.88
N SER A 17 5.23 -14.95 -1.80
CA SER A 17 4.99 -14.28 -0.51
C SER A 17 6.29 -13.73 0.08
N GLU A 18 7.36 -14.51 0.07
CA GLU A 18 8.66 -14.06 0.58
C GLU A 18 9.21 -12.91 -0.26
N LYS A 19 9.02 -12.93 -1.59
CA LYS A 19 9.39 -11.80 -2.47
C LYS A 19 8.63 -10.51 -2.11
N VAL A 20 7.30 -10.60 -1.97
CA VAL A 20 6.45 -9.44 -1.66
C VAL A 20 6.77 -8.88 -0.28
N TRP A 21 6.83 -9.74 0.73
CA TRP A 21 6.90 -9.31 2.13
C TRP A 21 8.32 -9.13 2.66
N GLY A 22 9.32 -9.69 1.97
CA GLY A 22 10.72 -9.63 2.40
C GLY A 22 11.01 -10.38 3.71
N ILE A 23 10.11 -11.26 4.14
CA ILE A 23 10.26 -12.11 5.32
C ILE A 23 9.83 -13.54 5.00
N GLU A 24 10.43 -14.50 5.70
CA GLU A 24 10.11 -15.92 5.55
C GLU A 24 8.64 -16.19 5.89
N CYS A 25 8.00 -17.09 5.13
CA CYS A 25 6.57 -17.34 5.31
C CYS A 25 6.16 -17.75 6.73
N HIS A 26 7.03 -18.41 7.48
CA HIS A 26 6.73 -18.84 8.85
C HIS A 26 6.73 -17.69 9.87
N ARG A 27 7.21 -16.50 9.48
CA ARG A 27 7.14 -15.26 10.27
C ARG A 27 5.95 -14.39 9.92
N ILE A 28 5.23 -14.70 8.83
CA ILE A 28 4.04 -13.95 8.40
C ILE A 28 2.84 -14.39 9.24
N ALA A 29 2.12 -13.43 9.81
CA ALA A 29 0.92 -13.66 10.59
C ALA A 29 -0.21 -14.26 9.72
N ALA A 30 -0.97 -15.20 10.29
CA ALA A 30 -1.94 -16.00 9.55
C ALA A 30 -3.11 -15.17 9.00
N GLU A 31 -3.43 -14.05 9.64
CA GLU A 31 -4.48 -13.12 9.27
C GLU A 31 -4.23 -12.59 7.84
N LEU A 32 -2.99 -12.29 7.48
CA LEU A 32 -2.63 -11.84 6.12
C LEU A 32 -3.00 -12.89 5.06
N ALA A 33 -2.78 -14.16 5.39
CA ALA A 33 -3.19 -15.28 4.57
C ALA A 33 -4.72 -15.38 4.52
N GLU A 34 -5.44 -15.17 5.60
CA GLU A 34 -6.90 -15.19 5.60
C GLU A 34 -7.51 -14.09 4.70
N TRP A 35 -7.00 -12.86 4.77
CA TRP A 35 -7.48 -11.76 3.92
C TRP A 35 -7.21 -11.98 2.41
N ARG A 36 -6.09 -12.61 2.03
CA ARG A 36 -5.73 -12.82 0.61
C ARG A 36 -6.13 -14.17 0.03
N ILE A 37 -6.07 -15.25 0.82
CA ILE A 37 -6.15 -16.64 0.33
C ILE A 37 -7.59 -17.17 0.31
N GLN A 38 -8.53 -16.50 0.99
CA GLN A 38 -9.93 -16.94 1.00
C GLN A 38 -10.59 -17.00 -0.39
N ASN A 39 -10.04 -16.33 -1.41
CA ASN A 39 -10.64 -16.27 -2.75
C ASN A 39 -9.92 -17.06 -3.85
N LEU A 40 -8.81 -17.74 -3.56
CA LEU A 40 -8.07 -18.51 -4.58
C LEU A 40 -8.25 -20.01 -4.34
N SER A 41 -9.17 -20.64 -5.07
CA SER A 41 -9.28 -22.11 -5.11
C SER A 41 -8.40 -22.66 -6.24
N VAL A 42 -7.20 -23.11 -5.90
CA VAL A 42 -6.26 -23.74 -6.85
C VAL A 42 -6.87 -25.03 -7.43
N GLY A 43 -7.63 -25.79 -6.64
CA GLY A 43 -8.35 -26.98 -7.12
C GLY A 43 -9.43 -26.68 -8.15
N ALA A 44 -10.03 -25.48 -8.11
CA ALA A 44 -10.94 -25.02 -9.16
C ALA A 44 -10.17 -24.61 -10.43
N ALA A 45 -9.06 -23.89 -10.28
CA ALA A 45 -8.21 -23.46 -11.40
C ALA A 45 -7.60 -24.65 -12.18
N VAL A 46 -7.11 -25.69 -11.48
CA VAL A 46 -6.57 -26.91 -12.13
C VAL A 46 -7.67 -27.71 -12.83
N ARG A 47 -8.86 -27.79 -12.25
CA ARG A 47 -10.00 -28.49 -12.84
C ARG A 47 -10.49 -27.79 -14.11
N ASP A 48 -10.57 -26.45 -14.10
CA ASP A 48 -10.96 -25.67 -15.27
C ASP A 48 -9.90 -25.74 -16.37
N ALA A 49 -8.60 -25.79 -16.02
CA ALA A 49 -7.51 -25.97 -16.99
C ALA A 49 -7.54 -27.36 -17.67
N LEU A 50 -7.90 -28.42 -16.93
CA LEU A 50 -8.01 -29.79 -17.46
C LEU A 50 -9.35 -30.07 -18.16
N PHE A 51 -10.41 -29.32 -17.80
CA PHE A 51 -11.76 -29.47 -18.36
C PHE A 51 -12.35 -28.11 -18.76
N PRO A 52 -11.95 -27.54 -19.91
CA PRO A 52 -12.36 -26.19 -20.36
C PRO A 52 -13.86 -26.01 -20.65
N ARG A 53 -14.70 -27.04 -20.45
CA ARG A 53 -16.16 -27.00 -20.57
C ARG A 53 -16.92 -26.86 -19.24
N SER A 54 -16.20 -26.81 -18.11
CA SER A 54 -16.75 -26.49 -16.80
C SER A 54 -17.06 -24.98 -16.73
N ARG A 55 -18.35 -24.59 -16.78
CA ARG A 55 -18.81 -23.21 -16.52
C ARG A 55 -18.69 -22.80 -15.03
N GLY A 56 -17.73 -23.36 -14.29
CA GLY A 56 -17.52 -23.07 -12.88
C GLY A 56 -16.55 -21.91 -12.69
N THR A 57 -16.96 -20.68 -13.02
CA THR A 57 -16.12 -19.48 -12.91
C THR A 57 -15.35 -19.44 -11.60
N VAL A 58 -14.02 -19.60 -11.68
CA VAL A 58 -13.10 -19.28 -10.57
C VAL A 58 -13.45 -17.87 -10.08
N ARG A 59 -13.75 -17.72 -8.78
CA ARG A 59 -14.01 -16.42 -8.15
C ARG A 59 -12.73 -15.58 -8.24
N SER A 60 -12.63 -14.76 -9.28
CA SER A 60 -11.68 -13.65 -9.35
C SER A 60 -12.08 -12.60 -8.31
N LEU A 61 -11.08 -12.04 -7.61
CA LEU A 61 -11.22 -10.98 -6.60
C LEU A 61 -11.94 -9.72 -7.13
N ALA A 62 -11.93 -9.48 -8.45
CA ALA A 62 -12.74 -8.43 -9.08
C ALA A 62 -13.07 -8.82 -10.53
N ARG A 63 -14.36 -8.96 -10.87
CA ARG A 63 -14.81 -9.25 -12.25
C ARG A 63 -14.85 -8.01 -13.13
N LYS A 64 -15.07 -6.84 -12.54
CA LYS A 64 -15.08 -5.52 -13.17
C LYS A 64 -14.63 -4.49 -12.14
N PHE A 65 -13.92 -3.46 -12.56
CA PHE A 65 -13.59 -2.31 -11.74
C PHE A 65 -13.61 -1.04 -12.62
N LEU A 66 -13.78 0.10 -11.99
CA LEU A 66 -13.70 1.40 -12.66
C LEU A 66 -12.29 1.96 -12.53
N TYR A 67 -11.77 2.54 -13.60
CA TYR A 67 -10.47 3.20 -13.62
C TYR A 67 -10.60 4.58 -14.29
N PRO A 68 -10.13 5.67 -13.66
CA PRO A 68 -10.20 6.99 -14.29
C PRO A 68 -9.37 7.02 -15.57
N ALA A 69 -9.90 7.65 -16.62
CA ALA A 69 -9.30 7.55 -17.95
C ALA A 69 -7.86 8.09 -18.04
N LEU A 70 -7.45 8.99 -17.15
CA LEU A 70 -6.11 9.57 -17.10
C LEU A 70 -5.33 9.14 -15.84
N GLY A 71 -5.66 7.97 -15.28
CA GLY A 71 -4.95 7.39 -14.15
C GLY A 71 -5.60 7.65 -12.80
N ILE A 72 -5.24 6.82 -11.82
CA ILE A 72 -5.84 6.85 -10.48
C ILE A 72 -5.62 8.18 -9.73
N GLY A 73 -4.56 8.94 -10.08
CA GLY A 73 -4.28 10.27 -9.51
C GLY A 73 -5.42 11.28 -9.69
N ARG A 74 -6.28 11.09 -10.70
CA ARG A 74 -7.48 11.92 -10.93
C ARG A 74 -8.45 11.92 -9.74
N ALA A 75 -8.49 10.84 -8.96
CA ALA A 75 -9.29 10.79 -7.74
C ALA A 75 -8.78 11.80 -6.70
N ALA A 76 -7.47 11.82 -6.44
CA ALA A 76 -6.84 12.75 -5.50
C ALA A 76 -6.91 14.21 -5.99
N GLU A 77 -6.73 14.45 -7.29
CA GLU A 77 -6.90 15.78 -7.88
C GLU A 77 -8.32 16.31 -7.72
N GLY A 78 -9.32 15.44 -7.94
CA GLY A 78 -10.73 15.77 -7.74
C GLY A 78 -11.05 16.15 -6.31
N LEU A 79 -10.56 15.36 -5.35
CA LEU A 79 -10.69 15.66 -3.91
C LEU A 79 -10.03 16.99 -3.55
N ARG A 80 -8.78 17.22 -3.99
CA ARG A 80 -8.08 18.48 -3.74
C ARG A 80 -8.89 19.68 -4.23
N ARG A 81 -9.36 19.63 -5.48
CA ARG A 81 -10.14 20.73 -6.08
C ARG A 81 -11.36 21.08 -5.25
N GLN A 82 -12.10 20.08 -4.77
CA GLN A 82 -13.30 20.28 -3.95
C GLN A 82 -12.96 20.84 -2.57
N ILE A 83 -11.88 20.35 -1.95
CA ILE A 83 -11.42 20.88 -0.65
C ILE A 83 -11.02 22.35 -0.77
N GLU A 84 -10.30 22.71 -1.84
CA GLU A 84 -9.80 24.07 -2.10
C GLU A 84 -10.89 25.11 -2.38
N GLU A 85 -12.15 24.70 -2.58
CA GLU A 85 -13.29 25.63 -2.68
C GLU A 85 -13.57 26.36 -1.36
N SER A 86 -13.27 25.75 -0.22
CA SER A 86 -13.55 26.33 1.12
C SER A 86 -12.43 26.14 2.15
N ASN A 87 -11.42 25.33 1.84
CA ASN A 87 -10.35 24.95 2.75
C ASN A 87 -8.99 25.02 2.05
N ARG A 88 -7.92 24.67 2.75
CA ARG A 88 -6.54 24.69 2.22
C ARG A 88 -5.97 23.30 2.14
N VAL A 89 -5.38 22.97 0.99
CA VAL A 89 -4.51 21.80 0.83
C VAL A 89 -3.07 22.30 0.69
N LEU A 90 -2.20 21.91 1.61
CA LEU A 90 -0.79 22.28 1.57
C LEU A 90 0.02 21.10 1.04
N THR A 91 0.77 21.31 -0.05
CA THR A 91 1.68 20.32 -0.65
C THR A 91 3.11 20.82 -0.55
N GLY A 92 4.10 19.92 -0.59
CA GLY A 92 5.49 20.29 -0.32
C GLY A 92 5.78 20.63 1.15
N VAL A 93 4.81 20.40 2.04
CA VAL A 93 4.90 20.66 3.49
C VAL A 93 5.03 19.33 4.23
N THR A 94 6.09 19.18 5.02
CA THR A 94 6.38 17.97 5.80
C THR A 94 6.17 18.22 7.29
N VAL A 95 5.37 17.39 7.96
CA VAL A 95 5.28 17.41 9.44
C VAL A 95 6.56 16.84 10.03
N THR A 96 7.18 17.59 10.94
CA THR A 96 8.47 17.25 11.58
C THR A 96 8.39 17.14 13.11
N GLY A 97 7.28 17.58 13.71
CA GLY A 97 7.01 17.39 15.13
C GLY A 97 5.51 17.51 15.44
N VAL A 98 5.06 16.78 16.46
CA VAL A 98 3.68 16.78 16.95
C VAL A 98 3.74 17.05 18.46
N HIS A 99 3.39 18.26 18.86
CA HIS A 99 3.55 18.74 20.24
C HIS A 99 2.26 18.50 21.03
N HIS A 100 2.36 17.86 22.19
CA HIS A 100 1.22 17.53 23.03
C HIS A 100 1.47 17.83 24.51
N SER A 101 0.40 18.13 25.23
CA SER A 101 0.40 18.40 26.67
C SER A 101 -0.97 18.08 27.25
N GLY A 102 -1.01 17.62 28.50
CA GLY A 102 -2.29 17.33 29.18
C GLY A 102 -3.19 16.33 28.45
N GLY A 103 -2.61 15.40 27.67
CA GLY A 103 -3.38 14.43 26.89
C GLY A 103 -4.00 15.00 25.62
N MET A 104 -3.53 16.14 25.10
CA MET A 104 -4.04 16.76 23.88
C MET A 104 -2.88 17.23 23.00
N ILE A 105 -3.02 17.12 21.67
CA ILE A 105 -2.14 17.76 20.70
C ILE A 105 -2.43 19.26 20.72
N GLU A 106 -1.38 20.07 20.88
CA GLU A 106 -1.47 21.53 20.84
C GLU A 106 -1.19 22.08 19.45
N ASN A 107 -0.17 21.55 18.77
CA ASN A 107 0.27 22.00 17.46
C ASN A 107 1.18 20.99 16.76
N VAL A 108 1.32 21.13 15.45
CA VAL A 108 2.31 20.41 14.64
C VAL A 108 3.36 21.38 14.09
N THR A 109 4.63 21.00 14.18
CA THR A 109 5.71 21.69 13.50
C THR A 109 5.83 21.14 12.07
N VAL A 110 5.88 22.04 11.10
CA VAL A 110 6.02 21.71 9.68
C VAL A 110 7.25 22.33 9.06
N ARG A 111 7.72 21.75 7.97
CA ARG A 111 8.81 22.26 7.14
C ARG A 111 8.37 22.36 5.68
N GLU A 112 8.63 23.50 5.07
CA GLU A 112 8.41 23.80 3.65
C GLU A 112 9.71 24.36 3.07
N GLY A 113 10.46 23.52 2.33
CA GLY A 113 11.84 23.83 1.97
C GLY A 113 12.70 24.04 3.22
N ASP A 114 13.29 25.23 3.36
CA ASP A 114 14.10 25.66 4.51
C ASP A 114 13.29 26.37 5.60
N ARG A 115 11.99 26.62 5.35
CA ARG A 115 11.12 27.34 6.30
C ARG A 115 10.49 26.36 7.29
N THR A 116 10.45 26.75 8.55
CA THR A 116 9.74 26.01 9.61
C THR A 116 8.54 26.83 10.10
N GLY A 117 7.42 26.16 10.32
CA GLY A 117 6.18 26.78 10.81
C GLY A 117 5.47 25.88 11.82
N ARG A 118 4.40 26.41 12.45
CA ARG A 118 3.55 25.65 13.36
C ARG A 118 2.08 25.84 13.01
N TYR A 119 1.30 24.77 13.07
CA TYR A 119 -0.16 24.78 12.91
C TYR A 119 -0.85 24.30 14.18
N ARG A 120 -1.82 25.07 14.65
CA ARG A 120 -2.73 24.71 15.75
C ARG A 120 -4.07 24.28 15.17
N ALA A 121 -4.72 23.33 15.81
CA ALA A 121 -6.07 22.86 15.47
C ALA A 121 -6.73 22.31 16.73
N ASP A 122 -8.06 22.25 16.73
CA ASP A 122 -8.82 21.61 17.80
C ASP A 122 -8.77 20.09 17.69
N GLU A 123 -8.78 19.57 16.45
CA GLU A 123 -8.79 18.15 16.12
C GLU A 123 -7.72 17.80 15.08
N PHE A 124 -7.05 16.66 15.25
CA PHE A 124 -5.98 16.17 14.39
C PHE A 124 -6.31 14.78 13.84
N LEU A 125 -6.39 14.67 12.50
CA LEU A 125 -6.50 13.39 11.80
C LEU A 125 -5.17 13.07 11.14
N SER A 126 -4.55 11.95 11.50
CA SER A 126 -3.22 11.58 11.00
C SER A 126 -3.29 10.31 10.15
N SER A 127 -2.88 10.43 8.89
CA SER A 127 -2.62 9.30 7.99
C SER A 127 -1.14 8.93 7.89
N ILE A 128 -0.29 9.59 8.68
CA ILE A 128 1.16 9.31 8.76
C ILE A 128 1.36 7.86 9.24
N PRO A 129 2.30 7.09 8.67
CA PRO A 129 2.62 5.74 9.14
C PRO A 129 2.77 5.67 10.66
N LEU A 130 2.09 4.71 11.29
CA LEU A 130 1.92 4.62 12.74
C LEU A 130 3.25 4.73 13.51
N ASN A 131 4.27 3.99 13.06
CA ASN A 131 5.61 4.02 13.65
C ASN A 131 6.30 5.39 13.54
N SER A 132 6.05 6.13 12.45
CA SER A 132 6.61 7.45 12.19
C SER A 132 5.91 8.51 13.02
N LEU A 133 4.58 8.42 13.16
CA LEU A 133 3.79 9.31 14.00
C LEU A 133 4.27 9.27 15.46
N VAL A 134 4.49 8.07 16.02
CA VAL A 134 5.03 7.90 17.39
C VAL A 134 6.35 8.63 17.57
N ARG A 135 7.24 8.59 16.57
CA ARG A 135 8.54 9.29 16.62
C ARG A 135 8.43 10.80 16.49
N LEU A 136 7.37 11.31 15.86
CA LEU A 136 7.12 12.75 15.71
C LEU A 136 6.59 13.38 17.00
N LEU A 137 6.07 12.59 17.95
CA LEU A 137 5.54 13.11 19.20
C LEU A 137 6.61 13.79 20.07
N ASP A 138 6.20 14.88 20.69
CA ASP A 138 6.96 15.68 21.64
C ASP A 138 6.02 16.21 22.75
N PRO A 139 6.21 15.86 24.04
CA PRO A 139 7.28 15.03 24.58
C PRO A 139 7.24 13.59 24.04
N LYS A 140 8.39 12.91 24.11
CA LYS A 140 8.51 11.54 23.60
C LYS A 140 7.60 10.57 24.37
N PRO A 141 6.99 9.59 23.68
CA PRO A 141 6.26 8.52 24.33
C PRO A 141 7.14 7.69 25.28
N PRO A 142 6.53 6.92 26.20
CA PRO A 142 7.23 5.93 27.02
C PRO A 142 8.07 4.96 26.18
N GLY A 143 9.14 4.44 26.77
CA GLY A 143 10.14 3.62 26.07
C GLY A 143 9.58 2.32 25.48
N ASP A 144 8.56 1.72 26.11
CA ASP A 144 7.89 0.53 25.62
C ASP A 144 7.03 0.81 24.37
N ILE A 145 6.41 1.99 24.28
CA ILE A 145 5.70 2.46 23.07
C ILE A 145 6.68 2.73 21.93
N LEU A 146 7.82 3.36 22.21
CA LEU A 146 8.88 3.56 21.22
C LEU A 146 9.41 2.23 20.70
N ALA A 147 9.68 1.27 21.59
CA ALA A 147 10.15 -0.05 21.22
C ALA A 147 9.09 -0.84 20.41
N ALA A 148 7.79 -0.67 20.70
CA ALA A 148 6.72 -1.23 19.88
C ALA A 148 6.71 -0.62 18.48
N ALA A 149 6.90 0.71 18.36
CA ALA A 149 6.99 1.39 17.07
C ALA A 149 8.22 0.96 16.26
N ASP A 150 9.35 0.67 16.91
CA ASP A 150 10.55 0.13 16.26
C ASP A 150 10.32 -1.26 15.63
N ARG A 151 9.44 -2.08 16.22
CA ARG A 151 9.11 -3.42 15.71
C ARG A 151 8.10 -3.40 14.56
N LEU A 152 7.28 -2.36 14.45
CA LEU A 152 6.35 -2.20 13.33
C LEU A 152 7.10 -1.77 12.06
N ARG A 153 7.21 -2.70 11.12
CA ARG A 153 7.90 -2.49 9.84
C ARG A 153 6.91 -2.29 8.71
N PHE A 154 7.36 -1.52 7.72
CA PHE A 154 6.69 -1.41 6.45
C PHE A 154 7.60 -1.94 5.34
N ARG A 155 6.98 -2.45 4.28
CA ARG A 155 7.62 -2.76 3.02
C ARG A 155 7.63 -1.50 2.16
N ASP A 156 8.76 -1.23 1.55
CA ASP A 156 8.90 -0.18 0.55
C ASP A 156 8.71 -0.77 -0.86
N LEU A 157 8.46 0.11 -1.82
CA LEU A 157 8.19 -0.29 -3.19
C LEU A 157 8.94 0.62 -4.15
N VAL A 158 9.68 0.04 -5.10
CA VAL A 158 10.14 0.76 -6.28
C VAL A 158 9.26 0.35 -7.45
N THR A 159 8.68 1.32 -8.14
CA THR A 159 7.97 1.09 -9.39
C THR A 159 8.82 1.55 -10.55
N VAL A 160 9.05 0.66 -11.52
CA VAL A 160 9.74 1.00 -12.76
C VAL A 160 8.74 0.93 -13.89
N THR A 161 8.49 2.06 -14.52
CA THR A 161 7.65 2.19 -15.71
C THR A 161 8.54 2.14 -16.94
N VAL A 162 8.23 1.25 -17.87
CA VAL A 162 8.92 1.11 -19.15
C VAL A 162 7.96 1.51 -20.26
N MET A 163 8.28 2.57 -21.00
CA MET A 163 7.49 3.07 -22.12
C MET A 163 7.89 2.36 -23.41
N ILE A 164 6.93 1.88 -24.19
CA ILE A 164 7.15 0.91 -25.26
C ILE A 164 6.50 1.38 -26.55
N ASN A 165 7.26 1.30 -27.65
CA ASN A 165 6.81 1.61 -29.02
C ASN A 165 6.03 0.44 -29.64
N ARG A 166 4.97 0.01 -28.95
CA ARG A 166 4.05 -1.03 -29.39
C ARG A 166 2.67 -0.74 -28.85
N ALA A 167 1.61 -1.04 -29.61
CA ALA A 167 0.24 -0.72 -29.20
C ALA A 167 -0.22 -1.46 -27.94
N ARG A 168 0.30 -2.68 -27.71
CA ARG A 168 -0.06 -3.53 -26.57
C ARG A 168 1.02 -4.57 -26.31
N VAL A 169 1.28 -4.92 -25.06
CA VAL A 169 2.17 -6.04 -24.69
C VAL A 169 1.41 -7.31 -24.34
N THR A 170 0.40 -7.18 -23.50
CA THR A 170 -0.36 -8.30 -22.95
C THR A 170 -1.84 -7.95 -22.87
N ASP A 171 -2.70 -8.96 -22.79
CA ASP A 171 -4.12 -8.78 -22.55
C ASP A 171 -4.55 -8.92 -21.09
N GLN A 172 -3.58 -9.11 -20.20
CA GLN A 172 -3.81 -9.29 -18.78
C GLN A 172 -3.93 -7.95 -18.04
N SER A 173 -4.82 -7.89 -17.04
CA SER A 173 -4.94 -6.71 -16.16
C SER A 173 -3.68 -6.51 -15.31
N TRP A 174 -3.14 -7.59 -14.75
CA TRP A 174 -1.87 -7.63 -14.03
C TRP A 174 -1.31 -9.04 -14.04
N ILE A 175 0.00 -9.18 -13.90
CA ILE A 175 0.73 -10.45 -13.91
C ILE A 175 1.57 -10.54 -12.64
N TYR A 176 1.58 -11.72 -12.02
CA TYR A 176 2.39 -12.02 -10.83
C TYR A 176 3.63 -12.81 -11.23
N VAL A 177 4.79 -12.41 -10.72
CA VAL A 177 6.08 -13.00 -11.07
C VAL A 177 6.77 -13.55 -9.82
N PRO A 178 6.56 -14.83 -9.48
CA PRO A 178 7.10 -15.43 -8.26
C PRO A 178 8.61 -15.69 -8.33
N GLU A 179 9.16 -15.93 -9.51
CA GLU A 179 10.53 -16.42 -9.73
C GLU A 179 11.61 -15.50 -9.15
N ARG A 180 12.47 -16.00 -8.24
CA ARG A 180 13.48 -15.18 -7.55
C ARG A 180 14.47 -14.47 -8.48
N GLY A 181 14.79 -15.08 -9.63
CA GLY A 181 15.70 -14.51 -10.62
C GLY A 181 15.18 -13.26 -11.31
N ILE A 182 13.88 -12.97 -11.20
CA ILE A 182 13.26 -11.78 -11.79
C ILE A 182 13.11 -10.69 -10.71
N PRO A 183 13.63 -9.47 -10.95
CA PRO A 183 13.80 -8.43 -9.94
C PRO A 183 12.48 -7.81 -9.45
N PHE A 184 11.38 -7.98 -10.19
CA PHE A 184 10.05 -7.50 -9.83
C PHE A 184 9.09 -8.66 -9.52
N GLY A 185 8.04 -8.36 -8.75
CA GLY A 185 7.01 -9.33 -8.38
C GLY A 185 5.66 -9.13 -9.07
N ARG A 186 5.40 -7.95 -9.64
CA ARG A 186 4.15 -7.67 -10.34
C ARG A 186 4.38 -6.77 -11.55
N ILE A 187 3.58 -7.01 -12.59
CA ILE A 187 3.54 -6.21 -13.81
C ILE A 187 2.08 -5.81 -14.07
N HIS A 188 1.84 -4.61 -14.57
CA HIS A 188 0.57 -4.24 -15.18
C HIS A 188 0.78 -3.32 -16.38
N GLU A 189 -0.22 -3.31 -17.27
CA GLU A 189 -0.24 -2.49 -18.48
C GLU A 189 -1.43 -1.50 -18.39
N PRO A 190 -1.22 -0.25 -17.92
CA PRO A 190 -2.30 0.71 -17.69
C PRO A 190 -3.20 0.99 -18.91
N THR A 191 -2.68 0.82 -20.13
CA THR A 191 -3.46 0.98 -21.37
C THR A 191 -4.56 -0.07 -21.52
N ASN A 192 -4.43 -1.24 -20.88
CA ASN A 192 -5.53 -2.23 -20.79
C ASN A 192 -6.70 -1.71 -19.95
N TRP A 193 -6.48 -0.73 -19.05
CA TRP A 193 -7.54 -0.13 -18.24
C TRP A 193 -8.09 1.15 -18.86
N SER A 194 -7.22 1.93 -19.51
CA SER A 194 -7.64 3.04 -20.36
C SER A 194 -6.66 3.34 -21.47
N ALA A 195 -7.14 3.34 -22.73
CA ALA A 195 -6.34 3.70 -23.89
C ALA A 195 -5.74 5.11 -23.83
N LYS A 196 -6.23 5.99 -22.94
CA LYS A 196 -5.69 7.34 -22.75
C LYS A 196 -4.47 7.39 -21.82
N MET A 197 -4.02 6.24 -21.29
CA MET A 197 -2.80 6.14 -20.48
C MET A 197 -1.52 6.22 -21.31
N ALA A 198 -1.60 6.11 -22.64
CA ALA A 198 -0.48 6.27 -23.55
C ALA A 198 -0.95 6.93 -24.88
N PRO A 199 -0.04 7.54 -25.66
CA PRO A 199 -0.33 7.93 -27.03
C PRO A 199 -0.68 6.74 -27.91
N GLU A 200 -1.37 6.99 -29.03
CA GLU A 200 -1.72 5.95 -29.99
C GLU A 200 -0.48 5.18 -30.50
N GLY A 201 -0.64 3.86 -30.64
CA GLY A 201 0.42 2.95 -31.08
C GLY A 201 1.51 2.67 -30.04
N LYS A 202 1.37 3.20 -28.82
CA LYS A 202 2.34 3.03 -27.72
C LYS A 202 1.67 2.45 -26.48
N THR A 203 2.47 1.90 -25.60
CA THR A 203 2.03 1.38 -24.31
C THR A 203 3.11 1.55 -23.25
N LEU A 204 2.81 1.17 -22.02
CA LEU A 204 3.75 1.15 -20.91
C LEU A 204 3.50 -0.08 -20.04
N LEU A 205 4.59 -0.66 -19.54
CA LEU A 205 4.55 -1.65 -18.47
C LEU A 205 5.01 -1.01 -17.18
N VAL A 206 4.25 -1.19 -16.12
CA VAL A 206 4.63 -0.77 -14.77
C VAL A 206 4.96 -2.03 -13.97
N THR A 207 6.18 -2.08 -13.48
CA THR A 207 6.69 -3.18 -12.66
C THR A 207 6.85 -2.76 -11.21
N GLU A 208 6.74 -3.72 -10.30
CA GLU A 208 6.81 -3.50 -8.86
C GLU A 208 7.92 -4.33 -8.23
N HIS A 209 8.91 -3.64 -7.68
CA HIS A 209 10.05 -4.20 -6.96
C HIS A 209 9.85 -3.96 -5.46
N PHE A 210 9.45 -5.02 -4.77
CA PHE A 210 9.31 -5.00 -3.33
C PHE A 210 10.70 -4.94 -2.70
N CYS A 211 10.94 -3.98 -1.81
CA CYS A 211 12.24 -3.79 -1.16
C CYS A 211 12.07 -3.16 0.24
N PHE A 212 13.16 -3.16 1.01
CA PHE A 212 13.32 -2.33 2.19
C PHE A 212 14.26 -1.20 1.85
N ARG A 213 14.07 -0.04 2.49
CA ARG A 213 15.12 0.97 2.58
C ARG A 213 16.41 0.34 3.08
N GLY A 214 17.49 0.54 2.32
CA GLY A 214 18.78 -0.08 2.59
C GLY A 214 19.10 -1.28 1.69
N ASP A 215 18.10 -1.91 1.06
CA ASP A 215 18.33 -2.96 0.07
C ASP A 215 18.97 -2.38 -1.21
N ASP A 216 19.66 -3.23 -1.97
CA ASP A 216 20.29 -2.87 -3.25
C ASP A 216 19.28 -2.23 -4.23
N VAL A 217 18.07 -2.80 -4.32
CA VAL A 217 16.98 -2.26 -5.17
C VAL A 217 16.58 -0.84 -4.76
N TRP A 218 16.57 -0.52 -3.46
CA TRP A 218 16.17 0.81 -3.01
C TRP A 218 17.26 1.85 -3.29
N ASN A 219 18.53 1.45 -3.11
CA ASN A 219 19.69 2.31 -3.20
C ASN A 219 20.30 2.43 -4.61
N ALA A 220 19.98 1.51 -5.53
CA ALA A 220 20.38 1.59 -6.92
C ALA A 220 19.88 2.90 -7.56
N ASP A 221 20.65 3.45 -8.50
CA ASP A 221 20.20 4.58 -9.31
C ASP A 221 19.10 4.17 -10.30
N ASP A 222 18.44 5.17 -10.87
CA ASP A 222 17.26 4.98 -11.72
C ASP A 222 17.61 4.25 -13.02
N ASP A 223 18.80 4.50 -13.59
CA ASP A 223 19.27 3.86 -14.83
C ASP A 223 19.51 2.37 -14.61
N THR A 224 20.20 2.01 -13.53
CA THR A 224 20.46 0.60 -13.15
C THR A 224 19.16 -0.16 -12.93
N LEU A 225 18.17 0.46 -12.27
CA LEU A 225 16.85 -0.12 -12.06
C LEU A 225 16.10 -0.31 -13.37
N ALA A 226 16.12 0.69 -14.25
CA ALA A 226 15.51 0.59 -15.57
C ALA A 226 16.12 -0.54 -16.41
N GLU A 227 17.45 -0.61 -16.50
CA GLU A 227 18.18 -1.64 -17.25
C GLU A 227 17.86 -3.04 -16.73
N THR A 228 17.91 -3.23 -15.41
CA THR A 228 17.63 -4.51 -14.76
C THR A 228 16.17 -4.94 -14.99
N THR A 229 15.23 -4.00 -14.96
CA THR A 229 13.82 -4.26 -15.26
C THR A 229 13.58 -4.60 -16.71
N ILE A 230 14.20 -3.88 -17.65
CA ILE A 230 14.07 -4.13 -19.09
C ILE A 230 14.62 -5.53 -19.42
N ALA A 231 15.79 -5.88 -18.89
CA ALA A 231 16.37 -7.21 -19.05
C ALA A 231 15.46 -8.30 -18.46
N GLY A 232 14.86 -8.06 -17.29
CA GLY A 232 13.87 -8.96 -16.69
C GLY A 232 12.64 -9.16 -17.59
N LEU A 233 12.07 -8.08 -18.12
CA LEU A 233 10.92 -8.14 -19.02
C LEU A 233 11.24 -8.85 -20.35
N GLU A 234 12.44 -8.64 -20.90
CA GLU A 234 12.91 -9.33 -22.11
C GLU A 234 13.16 -10.82 -21.86
N SER A 235 13.72 -11.19 -20.70
CA SER A 235 13.91 -12.60 -20.32
C SER A 235 12.59 -13.37 -20.19
N LEU A 236 11.52 -12.68 -19.82
CA LEU A 236 10.15 -13.21 -19.80
C LEU A 236 9.49 -13.25 -21.19
N GLY A 237 10.17 -12.77 -22.23
CA GLY A 237 9.63 -12.68 -23.60
C GLY A 237 8.52 -11.65 -23.77
N LEU A 238 8.39 -10.69 -22.84
CA LEU A 238 7.31 -9.70 -22.89
C LEU A 238 7.64 -8.55 -23.83
N ILE A 239 8.91 -8.16 -23.93
CA ILE A 239 9.37 -7.03 -24.75
C ILE A 239 10.70 -7.37 -25.41
N HIS A 240 11.10 -6.57 -26.39
CA HIS A 240 12.49 -6.47 -26.83
C HIS A 240 13.08 -5.12 -26.42
N GLN A 241 14.37 -5.08 -26.07
CA GLN A 241 15.03 -3.82 -25.66
C GLN A 241 14.88 -2.71 -26.71
N ARG A 242 14.92 -3.06 -28.01
CA ARG A 242 14.72 -2.11 -29.12
C ARG A 242 13.33 -1.45 -29.19
N GLU A 243 12.35 -1.99 -28.47
CA GLU A 243 10.99 -1.42 -28.41
C GLU A 243 10.88 -0.35 -27.32
N VAL A 244 11.85 -0.24 -26.41
CA VAL A 244 11.82 0.70 -25.29
C VAL A 244 12.07 2.12 -25.78
N ILE A 245 11.18 3.03 -25.39
CA ILE A 245 11.26 4.47 -25.69
C ILE A 245 11.98 5.20 -24.55
N ASP A 246 11.54 4.93 -23.31
CA ASP A 246 12.00 5.63 -22.11
C ASP A 246 11.58 4.83 -20.86
N SER A 247 12.04 5.25 -19.69
CA SER A 247 11.67 4.68 -18.41
C SER A 247 11.49 5.73 -17.32
N LEU A 248 10.73 5.39 -16.28
CA LEU A 248 10.54 6.23 -15.09
C LEU A 248 10.57 5.36 -13.84
N VAL A 249 11.39 5.76 -12.87
CA VAL A 249 11.50 5.10 -11.57
C VAL A 249 10.84 5.95 -10.49
N LEU A 250 10.00 5.34 -9.65
CA LEU A 250 9.43 6.00 -8.48
C LEU A 250 9.67 5.12 -7.24
N ARG A 251 10.12 5.75 -6.15
CA ARG A 251 10.32 5.10 -4.85
C ARG A 251 9.19 5.49 -3.90
N VAL A 252 8.43 4.50 -3.43
CA VAL A 252 7.27 4.66 -2.56
C VAL A 252 7.61 4.06 -1.19
N PRO A 253 7.91 4.90 -0.19
CA PRO A 253 8.23 4.40 1.13
C PRO A 253 6.97 3.99 1.90
N ASN A 254 7.13 3.07 2.85
CA ASN A 254 6.06 2.59 3.72
C ASN A 254 4.80 2.11 2.96
N ALA A 255 4.98 1.46 1.80
CA ALA A 255 3.91 1.07 0.89
C ALA A 255 2.94 0.03 1.49
N TYR A 256 3.49 -0.94 2.23
CA TYR A 256 2.70 -2.00 2.88
C TYR A 256 3.07 -2.19 4.36
N PRO A 257 2.11 -2.18 5.30
CA PRO A 257 2.40 -2.64 6.66
C PRO A 257 2.71 -4.14 6.65
N ILE A 258 3.76 -4.54 7.38
CA ILE A 258 4.16 -5.94 7.47
C ILE A 258 3.51 -6.58 8.68
N PHE A 259 2.72 -7.62 8.44
CA PHE A 259 2.09 -8.42 9.49
C PHE A 259 2.99 -9.58 9.87
N GLU A 260 4.05 -9.27 10.60
CA GLU A 260 4.91 -10.26 11.22
C GLU A 260 4.27 -10.80 12.50
N ILE A 261 4.50 -12.07 12.85
CA ILE A 261 3.97 -12.66 14.09
C ILE A 261 4.30 -11.76 15.29
N GLY A 262 3.26 -11.38 16.04
CA GLY A 262 3.36 -10.45 17.18
C GLY A 262 3.03 -9.00 16.87
N TYR A 263 2.91 -8.60 15.59
CA TYR A 263 2.65 -7.20 15.19
C TYR A 263 1.40 -6.62 15.85
N ASP A 264 0.33 -7.42 16.02
CA ASP A 264 -0.94 -6.96 16.55
C ASP A 264 -0.83 -6.46 18.00
N GLY A 265 0.00 -7.13 18.81
CA GLY A 265 0.26 -6.70 20.18
C GLY A 265 0.96 -5.34 20.24
N ASP A 266 1.91 -5.11 19.35
CA ASP A 266 2.60 -3.82 19.23
C ASP A 266 1.69 -2.73 18.64
N ARG A 267 0.90 -3.07 17.61
CA ARG A 267 -0.12 -2.18 17.03
C ARG A 267 -1.08 -1.70 18.11
N ARG A 268 -1.68 -2.61 18.87
CA ARG A 268 -2.67 -2.27 19.91
C ARG A 268 -2.09 -1.36 20.98
N LYS A 269 -0.90 -1.67 21.51
CA LYS A 269 -0.20 -0.81 22.48
C LYS A 269 -0.04 0.62 21.97
N ILE A 270 0.36 0.78 20.72
CA ILE A 270 0.54 2.11 20.12
C ILE A 270 -0.81 2.79 19.91
N CYS A 271 -1.81 2.09 19.36
CA CYS A 271 -3.14 2.64 19.14
C CYS A 271 -3.82 3.08 20.45
N ASP A 272 -3.69 2.30 21.52
CA ASP A 272 -4.20 2.64 22.85
C ASP A 272 -3.51 3.89 23.41
N TYR A 273 -2.18 3.96 23.30
CA TYR A 273 -1.42 5.14 23.70
C TYR A 273 -1.84 6.38 22.91
N LEU A 274 -1.91 6.30 21.58
CA LEU A 274 -2.35 7.43 20.75
C LEU A 274 -3.82 7.79 20.99
N GLY A 275 -4.67 6.81 21.30
CA GLY A 275 -6.07 7.02 21.65
C GLY A 275 -6.28 7.74 22.99
N SER A 276 -5.26 7.75 23.85
CA SER A 276 -5.26 8.59 25.06
C SER A 276 -5.08 10.09 24.76
N LEU A 277 -4.62 10.44 23.55
CA LEU A 277 -4.55 11.82 23.07
C LEU A 277 -5.93 12.24 22.55
N GLY A 278 -6.62 13.05 23.34
CA GLY A 278 -8.06 13.29 23.23
C GLY A 278 -8.52 13.98 21.95
N ASN A 279 -7.62 14.53 21.15
CA ASN A 279 -7.92 15.18 19.87
C ASN A 279 -7.07 14.63 18.72
N LEU A 280 -6.55 13.40 18.85
CA LEU A 280 -5.81 12.72 17.78
C LEU A 280 -6.59 11.48 17.30
N ARG A 281 -6.76 11.36 15.99
CA ARG A 281 -7.32 10.17 15.34
C ARG A 281 -6.40 9.68 14.24
N VAL A 282 -6.01 8.41 14.29
CA VAL A 282 -5.24 7.78 13.21
C VAL A 282 -6.17 7.24 12.14
N ILE A 283 -5.86 7.45 10.85
CA ILE A 283 -6.69 7.06 9.72
C ILE A 283 -5.85 6.40 8.62
N GLY A 284 -6.50 5.66 7.72
CA GLY A 284 -5.88 5.10 6.52
C GLY A 284 -4.91 3.94 6.77
N ARG A 285 -4.36 3.40 5.68
CA ARG A 285 -3.48 2.22 5.66
C ARG A 285 -2.29 2.35 6.62
N GLY A 286 -1.52 3.43 6.46
CA GLY A 286 -0.30 3.67 7.23
C GLY A 286 -0.59 4.06 8.68
N GLY A 287 -1.52 4.99 8.89
CA GLY A 287 -1.89 5.49 10.21
C GLY A 287 -2.50 4.42 11.11
N MET A 288 -3.31 3.52 10.56
CA MET A 288 -3.92 2.43 11.33
C MET A 288 -3.09 1.14 11.32
N PHE A 289 -1.99 1.08 10.56
CA PHE A 289 -1.22 -0.15 10.32
C PHE A 289 -2.13 -1.31 9.84
N GLN A 290 -3.01 -1.01 8.89
CA GLN A 290 -4.01 -1.94 8.36
C GLN A 290 -3.77 -2.20 6.88
N TYR A 291 -4.13 -3.38 6.39
CA TYR A 291 -4.00 -3.72 4.96
C TYR A 291 -5.25 -3.22 4.23
N PHE A 292 -5.29 -1.91 3.99
CA PHE A 292 -6.44 -1.26 3.33
C PHE A 292 -6.24 -1.09 1.84
N ASN A 293 -7.32 -1.27 1.08
CA ASN A 293 -7.44 -0.72 -0.27
C ASN A 293 -7.83 0.76 -0.18
N MET A 294 -7.95 1.44 -1.33
CA MET A 294 -8.20 2.88 -1.38
C MET A 294 -9.56 3.25 -0.76
N ASP A 295 -10.60 2.47 -1.03
CA ASP A 295 -11.93 2.56 -0.45
C ASP A 295 -11.90 2.49 1.08
N HIS A 296 -11.33 1.43 1.67
CA HIS A 296 -11.22 1.30 3.13
C HIS A 296 -10.42 2.45 3.75
N ALA A 297 -9.37 2.91 3.07
CA ALA A 297 -8.59 4.06 3.55
C ALA A 297 -9.43 5.36 3.54
N MET A 298 -10.22 5.61 2.50
CA MET A 298 -11.11 6.78 2.43
C MET A 298 -12.24 6.70 3.46
N GLU A 299 -12.87 5.53 3.60
CA GLU A 299 -13.94 5.27 4.57
C GLU A 299 -13.46 5.52 6.00
N SER A 300 -12.23 5.09 6.33
CA SER A 300 -11.66 5.40 7.65
C SER A 300 -11.59 6.90 7.92
N GLY A 301 -11.29 7.74 6.90
CA GLY A 301 -11.26 9.20 7.04
C GLY A 301 -12.65 9.79 7.23
N ILE A 302 -13.63 9.31 6.46
CA ILE A 302 -15.04 9.73 6.56
C ILE A 302 -15.59 9.40 7.95
N ALA A 303 -15.40 8.16 8.42
CA ALA A 303 -15.84 7.73 9.74
C ALA A 303 -15.24 8.59 10.87
N ALA A 304 -13.96 8.96 10.77
CA ALA A 304 -13.33 9.85 11.75
C ALA A 304 -13.93 11.26 11.75
N ALA A 305 -14.27 11.79 10.57
CA ALA A 305 -14.93 13.09 10.45
C ALA A 305 -16.35 13.05 11.05
N ASP A 306 -17.13 12.01 10.76
CA ASP A 306 -18.47 11.83 11.32
C ASP A 306 -18.46 11.76 12.85
N GLU A 307 -17.49 11.03 13.43
CA GLU A 307 -17.33 10.93 14.89
C GLU A 307 -17.02 12.30 15.53
N ILE A 308 -16.19 13.11 14.90
CA ILE A 308 -15.87 14.48 15.35
C ILE A 308 -17.13 15.35 15.30
N MET A 309 -17.84 15.33 14.16
CA MET A 309 -19.04 16.14 13.95
C MET A 309 -20.19 15.74 14.88
N ALA A 310 -20.28 14.47 15.27
CA ALA A 310 -21.27 13.97 16.21
C ALA A 310 -20.95 14.32 17.68
N GLY A 311 -19.77 14.87 17.98
CA GLY A 311 -19.34 15.14 19.35
C GLY A 311 -19.16 13.88 20.21
N SER A 312 -18.95 12.71 19.57
CA SER A 312 -18.97 11.42 20.26
C SER A 312 -17.72 11.22 21.12
N THR A 313 -17.91 10.82 22.37
CA THR A 313 -16.87 10.56 23.39
C THR A 313 -16.60 9.07 23.63
N GLU A 314 -17.19 8.17 22.84
CA GLU A 314 -17.05 6.71 22.98
C GLU A 314 -15.59 6.21 22.86
N PRO A 315 -15.24 5.03 23.43
CA PRO A 315 -13.86 4.52 23.46
C PRO A 315 -13.28 4.27 22.05
N ARG A 316 -12.11 4.87 21.79
CA ARG A 316 -11.74 5.42 20.46
C ARG A 316 -10.89 4.52 19.56
N GLY A 317 -10.53 3.30 19.99
CA GLY A 317 -9.58 2.43 19.28
C GLY A 317 -10.21 1.18 18.64
N HIS A 318 -10.90 0.36 19.44
CA HIS A 318 -11.25 -1.01 19.04
C HIS A 318 -12.53 -1.14 18.19
N ARG A 319 -13.61 -0.40 18.50
CA ARG A 319 -14.86 -0.48 17.72
C ARG A 319 -14.74 0.06 16.30
N ARG A 320 -13.84 1.02 16.06
CA ARG A 320 -13.64 1.61 14.73
C ARG A 320 -12.98 0.62 13.77
N GLU A 321 -12.02 -0.15 14.26
CA GLU A 321 -11.47 -1.30 13.53
C GLU A 321 -12.57 -2.34 13.30
N GLU A 322 -13.35 -2.72 14.32
CA GLU A 322 -14.43 -3.71 14.15
C GLU A 322 -15.49 -3.27 13.14
N ARG A 323 -15.85 -1.97 13.08
CA ARG A 323 -16.85 -1.45 12.15
C ARG A 323 -16.33 -1.43 10.71
N VAL A 324 -15.14 -0.87 10.49
CA VAL A 324 -14.50 -0.84 9.15
C VAL A 324 -14.11 -2.25 8.70
N LEU A 325 -13.66 -3.13 9.60
CA LEU A 325 -13.33 -4.53 9.26
C LEU A 325 -14.59 -5.40 9.11
N ALA A 326 -15.71 -5.08 9.78
CA ALA A 326 -16.99 -5.74 9.54
C ALA A 326 -17.58 -5.36 8.17
N GLU A 327 -17.38 -4.11 7.73
CA GLU A 327 -17.78 -3.62 6.40
C GLU A 327 -16.79 -4.08 5.30
N ALA A 328 -15.52 -4.31 5.63
CA ALA A 328 -14.49 -4.82 4.72
C ALA A 328 -14.47 -6.35 4.56
N ARG A 329 -15.28 -7.10 5.32
CA ARG A 329 -15.49 -8.53 5.10
C ARG A 329 -16.49 -8.70 3.94
N PRO A 330 -16.15 -9.46 2.88
CA PRO A 330 -16.99 -9.60 1.69
C PRO A 330 -18.31 -10.31 1.94
#